data_AF-P47687-F1
#
_entry.id   AF-P47687-F1
#
_cell.length_a   1.000
_cell.length_b   1.000
_cell.length_c   1.000
_cell.angle_alpha   90.00
_cell.angle_beta   90.00
_cell.angle_gamma   90.00
#
_symmetry.space_group_name_H-M   'P 1'
#
loop_
_entity.id
_entity.type
_entity.pdbx_description
1 polymer ?
#
loop_
_entity_poly.entity_id
_entity_poly.type
_entity_poly.pdbx_seq_one_letter_code
_entity_poly.pdbx_strand_id
1 'polypeptide(L)'
;MFDISKDFVSIFYRKETLKNCMFGIIGSRSETTLRQQNDKDWSFFVNDANRITGFNFFNIKKSFKKFFLSHRFNEGLNYPSLKIMKRISELLGYDLISLANKVPFVVCEVVSVIPIANTHLKRCKVNTGLTKSLDIVCGANNVRVGMKTVLVQVGGVLPSGTVIKKTKIAGFDSVGMLCSEKELNLKQKNEGIIEINPKIKVGKPFIDVYLNKQHSKWVNTKKRVKLS
;
A
#
# COMPACT_ATOMS: atom_id res chain seq x y z
N MET A 1 -18.21 5.89 -2.89
CA MET A 1 -17.23 5.45 -3.92
C MET A 1 -15.86 5.38 -3.25
N PHE A 2 -15.06 4.33 -3.44
CA PHE A 2 -13.70 4.25 -2.89
C PHE A 2 -12.82 5.27 -3.62
N ASP A 3 -12.47 6.38 -2.96
CA ASP A 3 -11.39 7.23 -3.48
C ASP A 3 -10.07 6.51 -3.20
N ILE A 4 -9.59 5.84 -4.24
CA ILE A 4 -8.33 5.10 -4.23
C ILE A 4 -7.21 5.99 -3.67
N SER A 5 -7.23 7.30 -3.93
CA SER A 5 -6.16 8.23 -3.53
C SER A 5 -6.15 8.64 -2.06
N LYS A 6 -7.26 8.47 -1.33
CA LYS A 6 -7.41 9.04 0.03
C LYS A 6 -7.86 8.05 1.11
N ASP A 7 -8.72 7.09 0.77
CA ASP A 7 -9.45 6.34 1.80
C ASP A 7 -8.87 4.96 2.09
N PHE A 8 -7.56 4.83 2.32
CA PHE A 8 -6.97 3.55 2.70
C PHE A 8 -6.26 3.63 4.05
N VAL A 9 -5.96 2.49 4.65
CA VAL A 9 -5.12 2.40 5.83
C VAL A 9 -4.02 1.35 5.64
N SER A 10 -2.82 1.72 6.06
CA SER A 10 -1.70 0.78 6.20
C SER A 10 -1.48 0.50 7.68
N ILE A 11 -1.63 -0.76 8.10
CA ILE A 11 -1.41 -1.19 9.48
C ILE A 11 -0.14 -2.04 9.51
N PHE A 12 0.88 -1.60 10.25
CA PHE A 12 2.18 -2.26 10.25
C PHE A 12 2.63 -2.63 11.66
N TYR A 13 3.06 -3.89 11.80
CA TYR A 13 3.62 -4.45 13.02
C TYR A 13 4.85 -5.28 12.66
N ARG A 14 5.95 -5.15 13.39
CA ARG A 14 7.10 -6.06 13.26
C ARG A 14 7.74 -6.25 14.62
N LYS A 15 7.79 -7.48 15.14
CA LYS A 15 8.31 -7.74 16.49
C LYS A 15 9.78 -7.38 16.62
N GLU A 16 10.57 -7.63 15.59
CA GLU A 16 12.01 -7.36 15.58
C GLU A 16 12.31 -5.87 15.73
N THR A 17 11.66 -5.02 14.93
CA THR A 17 11.96 -3.57 14.89
C THR A 17 11.08 -2.73 15.79
N LEU A 18 9.81 -3.12 16.00
CA LEU A 18 8.82 -2.39 16.78
C LEU A 18 8.45 -3.07 18.10
N LYS A 19 8.98 -4.27 18.39
CA LYS A 19 8.69 -5.04 19.62
C LYS A 19 7.20 -5.34 19.78
N ASN A 20 6.51 -4.56 20.62
CA ASN A 20 5.09 -4.68 20.94
C ASN A 20 4.29 -3.45 20.46
N CYS A 21 4.89 -2.67 19.55
CA CYS A 21 4.31 -1.47 18.98
C CYS A 21 3.82 -1.72 17.56
N MET A 22 2.71 -1.09 17.19
CA MET A 22 2.13 -1.10 15.84
C MET A 22 1.80 0.34 15.44
N PHE A 23 1.88 0.65 14.16
CA PHE A 23 1.41 1.94 13.65
C PHE A 23 0.43 1.78 12.49
N GLY A 24 -0.38 2.82 12.32
CA GLY A 24 -1.31 3.00 11.22
C GLY A 24 -1.06 4.31 10.49
N ILE A 25 -1.07 4.27 9.17
CA ILE A 25 -1.10 5.48 8.32
C ILE A 25 -2.38 5.44 7.51
N ILE A 26 -3.15 6.53 7.54
CA ILE A 26 -4.42 6.67 6.83
C ILE A 26 -4.21 7.64 5.67
N GLY A 27 -4.54 7.18 4.46
CA GLY A 27 -4.43 7.95 3.23
C GLY A 27 -3.00 8.38 2.87
N SER A 28 -2.90 9.29 1.91
CA SER A 28 -1.65 9.98 1.63
C SER A 28 -1.43 11.04 2.71
N ARG A 29 -0.25 11.07 3.35
CA ARG A 29 0.13 12.04 4.39
C ARG A 29 0.27 13.49 3.86
N SER A 30 -0.51 13.91 2.86
CA SER A 30 -0.45 15.27 2.32
C SER A 30 -0.98 16.33 3.30
N GLU A 31 -1.59 15.92 4.41
CA GLU A 31 -2.16 16.81 5.39
C GLU A 31 -1.20 16.94 6.58
N THR A 32 -0.84 18.18 6.90
CA THR A 32 -0.04 18.53 8.07
C THR A 32 -0.71 17.93 9.31
N THR A 33 0.06 17.17 10.08
CA THR A 33 -0.42 16.73 11.40
C THR A 33 -0.39 17.94 12.33
N LEU A 34 -1.54 18.36 12.84
CA LEU A 34 -1.60 19.52 13.75
C LEU A 34 -1.63 19.11 15.21
N ARG A 35 -2.37 18.05 15.51
CA ARG A 35 -2.60 17.64 16.90
C ARG A 35 -2.34 16.17 17.05
N GLN A 36 -1.68 15.84 18.15
CA GLN A 36 -1.48 14.49 18.62
C GLN A 36 -2.27 14.33 19.92
N GLN A 37 -3.10 13.30 20.00
CA GLN A 37 -3.65 12.84 21.27
C GLN A 37 -2.91 11.59 21.72
N ASN A 38 -2.67 11.50 23.01
CA ASN A 38 -1.90 10.43 23.62
C ASN A 38 -2.66 9.83 24.80
N ASP A 39 -2.57 8.52 24.89
CA ASP A 39 -2.87 7.73 26.08
C ASP A 39 -1.60 6.93 26.46
N LYS A 40 -1.64 6.18 27.56
CA LYS A 40 -0.57 5.27 27.96
C LYS A 40 -0.27 4.21 26.89
N ASP A 41 -1.29 3.68 26.23
CA ASP A 41 -1.13 2.53 25.33
C ASP A 41 -1.20 2.88 23.83
N TRP A 42 -1.54 4.12 23.48
CA TRP A 42 -1.69 4.54 22.08
C TRP A 42 -1.52 6.05 21.89
N SER A 43 -1.30 6.46 20.65
CA SER A 43 -1.43 7.84 20.21
C SER A 43 -2.11 7.92 18.85
N PHE A 44 -2.73 9.05 18.52
CA PHE A 44 -3.20 9.32 17.17
C PHE A 44 -2.97 10.75 16.75
N PHE A 45 -2.98 10.96 15.44
CA PHE A 45 -2.70 12.22 14.77
C PHE A 45 -3.92 12.69 14.02
N VAL A 46 -4.27 13.98 14.12
CA VAL A 46 -5.38 14.59 13.38
C VAL A 46 -4.93 15.79 12.53
N ASN A 47 -5.63 16.01 11.42
CA ASN A 47 -5.49 17.16 10.53
C ASN A 47 -6.39 18.35 10.96
N ASP A 48 -6.41 19.42 10.17
CA ASP A 48 -7.25 20.62 10.38
C ASP A 48 -8.75 20.33 10.32
N ALA A 49 -9.15 19.31 9.56
CA ALA A 49 -10.53 18.86 9.43
C ALA A 49 -10.94 17.88 10.54
N ASN A 50 -10.15 17.75 11.61
CA ASN A 50 -10.34 16.82 12.72
C ASN A 50 -10.49 15.35 12.27
N ARG A 51 -9.87 14.97 11.15
CA ARG A 51 -9.77 13.59 10.68
C ARG A 51 -8.47 12.98 11.15
N ILE A 52 -8.52 11.74 11.60
CA ILE A 52 -7.34 10.98 11.94
C ILE A 52 -6.50 10.65 10.69
N THR A 53 -5.21 10.91 10.75
CA THR A 53 -4.23 10.67 9.67
C THR A 53 -3.29 9.50 9.98
N GLY A 54 -3.24 9.08 11.24
CA GLY A 54 -2.49 7.92 11.67
C GLY A 54 -2.59 7.68 13.17
N PHE A 55 -2.06 6.55 13.60
CA PHE A 55 -2.05 6.13 15.00
C PHE A 55 -0.84 5.26 15.32
N ASN A 56 -0.49 5.21 16.60
CA ASN A 56 0.45 4.27 17.18
C ASN A 56 -0.25 3.52 18.32
N PHE A 57 0.05 2.23 18.46
CA PHE A 57 -0.24 1.46 19.66
C PHE A 57 1.10 1.03 20.25
N PHE A 58 1.37 1.34 21.51
CA PHE A 58 2.64 1.05 22.19
C PHE A 58 2.62 -0.29 22.92
N ASN A 59 1.44 -0.88 23.12
CA ASN A 59 1.27 -2.19 23.74
C ASN A 59 0.15 -2.99 23.09
N ILE A 60 0.40 -3.54 21.89
CA ILE A 60 -0.65 -4.25 21.16
C ILE A 60 -1.19 -5.45 21.94
N LYS A 61 -0.34 -6.22 22.63
CA LYS A 61 -0.78 -7.37 23.43
C LYS A 61 -1.82 -7.00 24.49
N LYS A 62 -1.71 -5.80 25.08
CA LYS A 62 -2.67 -5.27 26.04
C LYS A 62 -3.90 -4.70 25.34
N SER A 63 -3.73 -3.77 24.40
CA SER A 63 -4.84 -3.08 23.71
C SER A 63 -5.73 -4.04 22.92
N PHE A 64 -5.15 -5.13 22.41
CA PHE A 64 -5.82 -6.16 21.62
C PHE A 64 -5.93 -7.49 22.38
N LYS A 65 -5.83 -7.55 23.72
CA LYS A 65 -5.76 -8.81 24.49
C LYS A 65 -6.87 -9.84 24.15
N LYS A 66 -8.14 -9.39 24.06
CA LYS A 66 -9.28 -10.24 23.63
C LYS A 66 -9.18 -10.64 22.14
N PHE A 67 -8.59 -9.78 21.32
CA PHE A 67 -8.41 -10.00 19.88
C PHE A 67 -7.27 -11.00 19.62
N PHE A 68 -6.12 -10.89 20.30
CA PHE A 68 -4.95 -11.78 20.18
C PHE A 68 -5.25 -13.25 20.44
N LEU A 69 -6.20 -13.55 21.33
CA LEU A 69 -6.67 -14.92 21.59
C LEU A 69 -7.35 -15.56 20.37
N SER A 70 -7.85 -14.74 19.44
CA SER A 70 -8.56 -15.18 18.25
C SER A 70 -7.82 -14.87 16.94
N HIS A 71 -6.97 -13.84 16.90
CA HIS A 71 -6.36 -13.27 15.70
C HIS A 71 -4.97 -12.68 16.08
N ARG A 72 -3.89 -13.26 15.56
CA ARG A 72 -2.54 -12.70 15.73
C ARG A 72 -2.28 -11.66 14.64
N PHE A 73 -1.65 -10.55 15.00
CA PHE A 73 -1.02 -9.67 14.00
C PHE A 73 0.12 -10.42 13.33
N ASN A 74 0.21 -10.29 12.01
CA ASN A 74 1.30 -10.83 11.21
C ASN A 74 2.52 -9.91 11.29
N GLU A 75 3.71 -10.49 11.17
CA GLU A 75 4.93 -9.73 10.92
C GLU A 75 4.80 -8.98 9.58
N GLY A 76 5.11 -7.68 9.60
CA GLY A 76 4.98 -6.77 8.49
C GLY A 76 3.60 -6.11 8.37
N LEU A 77 3.08 -6.08 7.14
CA LEU A 77 1.83 -5.41 6.82
C LEU A 77 0.62 -6.28 7.21
N ASN A 78 -0.35 -5.67 7.88
CA ASN A 78 -1.57 -6.31 8.35
C ASN A 78 -2.77 -5.83 7.54
N TYR A 79 -3.62 -6.77 7.12
CA TYR A 79 -4.84 -6.47 6.38
C TYR A 79 -5.87 -5.80 7.31
N PRO A 80 -6.44 -4.62 6.94
CA PRO A 80 -7.40 -3.91 7.76
C PRO A 80 -8.79 -4.55 7.70
N SER A 81 -8.92 -5.75 8.26
CA SER A 81 -10.23 -6.43 8.36
C SER A 81 -11.22 -5.58 9.15
N LEU A 82 -12.52 -5.78 8.88
CA LEU A 82 -13.61 -5.13 9.62
C LEU A 82 -13.43 -5.27 11.15
N LYS A 83 -12.99 -6.44 11.62
CA LYS A 83 -12.77 -6.72 13.04
C LYS A 83 -11.62 -5.88 13.63
N ILE A 84 -10.50 -5.73 12.89
CA ILE A 84 -9.37 -4.89 13.31
C ILE A 84 -9.81 -3.43 13.35
N MET A 85 -10.50 -2.95 12.30
CA MET A 85 -10.92 -1.55 12.23
C MET A 85 -11.94 -1.20 13.31
N LYS A 86 -12.94 -2.05 13.58
CA LYS A 86 -13.86 -1.87 14.71
C LYS A 86 -13.12 -1.71 16.03
N ARG A 87 -12.12 -2.57 16.30
CA ARG A 87 -11.34 -2.51 17.53
C ARG A 87 -10.50 -1.24 17.63
N ILE A 88 -9.86 -0.82 16.54
CA ILE A 88 -9.10 0.44 16.50
C ILE A 88 -10.04 1.62 16.73
N SER A 89 -11.24 1.61 16.13
CA SER A 89 -12.25 2.64 16.35
C SER A 89 -12.69 2.75 17.79
N GLU A 90 -12.98 1.63 18.46
CA GLU A 90 -13.30 1.60 19.90
C GLU A 90 -12.16 2.18 20.76
N LEU A 91 -10.92 1.84 20.44
CA LEU A 91 -9.75 2.26 21.23
C LEU A 91 -9.42 3.74 21.08
N LEU A 92 -9.60 4.29 19.87
CA LEU A 92 -9.24 5.67 19.55
C LEU A 92 -10.41 6.65 19.69
N GLY A 93 -11.66 6.16 19.74
CA GLY A 93 -12.86 7.02 19.74
C GLY A 93 -13.18 7.65 18.38
N TYR A 94 -12.71 7.06 17.27
CA TYR A 94 -12.94 7.53 15.89
C TYR A 94 -13.57 6.43 15.03
N ASP A 95 -14.61 6.74 14.26
CA ASP A 95 -15.16 5.80 13.28
C ASP A 95 -14.22 5.63 12.08
N LEU A 96 -13.61 4.44 12.00
CA LEU A 96 -12.69 4.01 10.95
C LEU A 96 -13.17 2.72 10.29
N ILE A 97 -14.41 2.31 10.57
CA ILE A 97 -15.02 1.10 10.02
C ILE A 97 -15.07 1.18 8.49
N SER A 98 -15.28 2.39 7.95
CA SER A 98 -15.29 2.68 6.51
C SER A 98 -13.95 2.44 5.81
N LEU A 99 -12.84 2.32 6.56
CA LEU A 99 -11.51 1.98 6.04
C LEU A 99 -11.28 0.46 5.98
N ALA A 100 -12.22 -0.35 6.47
CA ALA A 100 -12.12 -1.80 6.39
C ALA A 100 -11.92 -2.26 4.93
N ASN A 101 -11.00 -3.20 4.75
CA ASN A 101 -10.62 -3.81 3.48
C ASN A 101 -9.94 -2.86 2.47
N LYS A 102 -9.70 -1.59 2.83
CA LYS A 102 -9.10 -0.58 1.95
C LYS A 102 -7.59 -0.47 2.19
N VAL A 103 -6.81 -0.92 1.22
CA VAL A 103 -5.33 -0.99 1.26
C VAL A 103 -4.71 -0.06 0.19
N PRO A 104 -3.45 0.38 0.34
CA PRO A 104 -2.81 1.34 -0.57
C PRO A 104 -2.37 0.77 -1.92
N PHE A 105 -2.69 -0.48 -2.25
CA PHE A 105 -2.21 -1.17 -3.45
C PHE A 105 -3.31 -1.26 -4.50
N VAL A 106 -3.05 -0.73 -5.69
CA VAL A 106 -4.02 -0.64 -6.78
C VAL A 106 -3.42 -1.11 -8.10
N VAL A 107 -4.25 -1.70 -8.96
CA VAL A 107 -3.87 -1.96 -10.35
C VAL A 107 -3.80 -0.65 -11.12
N CYS A 108 -2.66 -0.38 -11.73
CA CYS A 108 -2.46 0.74 -12.64
C CYS A 108 -2.04 0.25 -14.03
N GLU A 109 -2.12 1.14 -15.02
CA GLU A 109 -1.62 0.91 -16.37
C GLU A 109 -0.55 1.94 -16.71
N VAL A 110 0.57 1.50 -17.26
CA VAL A 110 1.66 2.38 -17.71
C VAL A 110 1.27 3.01 -19.05
N VAL A 111 1.12 4.33 -19.09
CA VAL A 111 0.70 5.06 -20.30
C VAL A 111 1.87 5.70 -21.05
N SER A 112 2.99 5.97 -20.38
CA SER A 112 4.24 6.41 -21.02
C SER A 112 5.45 5.90 -20.27
N VAL A 113 6.57 5.70 -20.98
CA VAL A 113 7.87 5.33 -20.42
C VAL A 113 8.95 6.11 -21.16
N ILE A 114 9.70 6.95 -20.44
CA ILE A 114 10.79 7.76 -20.99
C ILE A 114 12.06 7.45 -20.19
N PRO A 115 13.13 6.91 -20.80
CA PRO A 115 14.40 6.69 -20.12
C PRO A 115 14.97 7.99 -19.55
N ILE A 116 15.58 7.91 -18.36
CA ILE A 116 16.35 9.01 -17.77
C ILE A 116 17.81 8.83 -18.16
N ALA A 117 18.38 9.80 -18.90
CA ALA A 117 19.75 9.74 -19.42
C ALA A 117 20.77 9.38 -18.33
N ASN A 118 21.75 8.54 -18.67
CA ASN A 118 22.84 8.09 -17.78
C ASN A 118 22.37 7.34 -16.51
N THR A 119 21.16 6.77 -16.51
CA THR A 119 20.65 5.94 -15.40
C THR A 119 19.92 4.70 -15.93
N HIS A 120 19.66 3.72 -15.06
CA HIS A 120 18.76 2.59 -15.37
C HIS A 120 17.27 2.92 -15.16
N LEU A 121 16.96 4.15 -14.75
CA LEU A 121 15.62 4.59 -14.35
C LEU A 121 14.81 5.09 -15.55
N LYS A 122 13.50 4.97 -15.44
CA LYS A 122 12.54 5.44 -16.43
C LYS A 122 11.50 6.33 -15.73
N ARG A 123 11.16 7.46 -16.35
CA ARG A 123 10.01 8.27 -15.97
C ARG A 123 8.77 7.68 -16.63
N CYS A 124 7.84 7.23 -15.80
CA CYS A 124 6.59 6.63 -16.24
C CYS A 124 5.42 7.55 -15.89
N LYS A 125 4.45 7.69 -16.80
CA LYS A 125 3.10 8.10 -16.41
C LYS A 125 2.24 6.86 -16.24
N VAL A 126 1.45 6.80 -15.18
CA VAL A 126 0.56 5.68 -14.89
C VAL A 126 -0.88 6.13 -14.69
N ASN A 127 -1.81 5.40 -15.29
CA ASN A 127 -3.24 5.54 -15.09
C ASN A 127 -3.68 4.65 -13.91
N THR A 128 -4.32 5.24 -12.91
CA THR A 128 -4.87 4.54 -11.73
C THR A 128 -6.40 4.48 -11.74
N GLY A 129 -7.06 4.94 -12.81
CA GLY A 129 -8.52 5.05 -12.90
C GLY A 129 -9.05 6.37 -12.35
N LEU A 130 -8.15 7.23 -11.86
CA LEU A 130 -8.42 8.62 -11.49
C LEU A 130 -8.26 9.53 -12.71
N THR A 131 -8.81 10.75 -12.61
CA THR A 131 -8.82 11.72 -13.72
C THR A 131 -7.41 12.13 -14.19
N LYS A 132 -6.42 12.13 -13.29
CA LYS A 132 -5.03 12.50 -13.60
C LYS A 132 -4.11 11.29 -13.50
N SER A 133 -3.25 11.11 -14.50
CA SER A 133 -2.13 10.17 -14.41
C SER A 133 -1.12 10.62 -13.35
N LEU A 134 -0.42 9.65 -12.75
CA LEU A 134 0.64 9.89 -11.78
C LEU A 134 2.02 9.75 -12.43
N ASP A 135 2.96 10.60 -12.03
CA ASP A 135 4.37 10.47 -12.39
C ASP A 135 5.05 9.50 -11.42
N ILE A 136 5.72 8.48 -11.95
CA ILE A 136 6.42 7.44 -11.21
C ILE A 136 7.81 7.24 -11.83
N VAL A 137 8.85 7.25 -11.01
CA VAL A 137 10.18 6.82 -11.44
C VAL A 137 10.32 5.33 -11.16
N CYS A 138 10.64 4.54 -12.19
CA CYS A 138 10.73 3.09 -12.10
C CYS A 138 12.08 2.59 -12.65
N GLY A 139 12.76 1.72 -11.90
CA GLY A 139 14.00 1.08 -12.33
C GLY A 139 13.81 -0.27 -13.03
N ALA A 140 12.63 -0.89 -12.94
CA ALA A 140 12.42 -2.24 -13.43
C ALA A 140 12.62 -2.33 -14.96
N ASN A 141 13.24 -3.42 -15.42
CA ASN A 141 13.53 -3.63 -16.85
C ASN A 141 12.30 -4.05 -17.66
N ASN A 142 11.27 -4.59 -16.99
CA ASN A 142 10.06 -5.07 -17.64
C ASN A 142 8.95 -4.01 -17.79
N VAL A 143 9.15 -2.79 -17.28
CA VAL A 143 8.19 -1.67 -17.40
C VAL A 143 8.07 -1.24 -18.86
N ARG A 144 6.83 -1.14 -19.37
CA ARG A 144 6.54 -0.77 -20.76
C ARG A 144 5.13 -0.21 -20.88
N VAL A 145 4.90 0.59 -21.92
CA VAL A 145 3.58 1.16 -22.23
C VAL A 145 2.53 0.04 -22.42
N GLY A 146 1.32 0.25 -21.91
CA GLY A 146 0.20 -0.69 -21.92
C GLY A 146 0.29 -1.80 -20.84
N MET A 147 1.39 -1.87 -20.08
CA MET A 147 1.53 -2.85 -19.01
C MET A 147 0.60 -2.50 -17.84
N LYS A 148 -0.24 -3.45 -17.44
CA LYS A 148 -0.92 -3.38 -16.15
C LYS A 148 -0.02 -3.94 -15.06
N THR A 149 0.09 -3.20 -13.96
CA THR A 149 0.99 -3.51 -12.85
C THR A 149 0.37 -3.05 -11.53
N VAL A 150 1.10 -3.22 -10.43
CA VAL A 150 0.65 -2.82 -9.09
C VAL A 150 1.37 -1.55 -8.69
N LEU A 151 0.62 -0.53 -8.29
CA LEU A 151 1.12 0.68 -7.68
C LEU A 151 0.83 0.63 -6.18
N VAL A 152 1.85 0.88 -5.35
CA VAL A 152 1.63 1.35 -3.97
C VAL A 152 1.59 2.87 -3.96
N GLN A 153 0.53 3.40 -3.37
CA GLN A 153 0.28 4.83 -3.31
C GLN A 153 1.12 5.52 -2.23
N VAL A 154 1.32 6.83 -2.36
CA VAL A 154 1.90 7.67 -1.29
C VAL A 154 1.10 7.50 0.00
N GLY A 155 1.77 7.28 1.12
CA GLY A 155 1.17 6.92 2.41
C GLY A 155 1.03 5.41 2.63
N GLY A 156 1.19 4.61 1.57
CA GLY A 156 1.25 3.16 1.67
C GLY A 156 2.49 2.67 2.41
N VAL A 157 2.39 1.53 3.06
CA VAL A 157 3.51 0.87 3.75
C VAL A 157 3.79 -0.48 3.10
N LEU A 158 5.04 -0.71 2.72
CA LEU A 158 5.49 -2.00 2.21
C LEU A 158 5.64 -3.02 3.35
N PRO A 159 5.59 -4.34 3.07
CA PRO A 159 5.91 -5.39 4.05
C PRO A 159 7.26 -5.24 4.76
N SER A 160 8.23 -4.53 4.17
CA SER A 160 9.50 -4.17 4.81
C SER A 160 9.34 -3.17 5.96
N GLY A 161 8.25 -2.41 6.00
CA GLY A 161 8.04 -1.26 6.88
C GLY A 161 8.33 0.08 6.21
N THR A 162 8.80 0.08 4.96
CA THR A 162 9.06 1.30 4.20
C THR A 162 7.76 2.04 3.90
N VAL A 163 7.68 3.30 4.35
CA VAL A 163 6.57 4.22 4.04
C VAL A 163 6.83 4.90 2.70
N ILE A 164 5.88 4.80 1.77
CA ILE A 164 5.94 5.44 0.46
C ILE A 164 5.62 6.92 0.61
N LYS A 165 6.52 7.77 0.15
CA LYS A 165 6.39 9.23 0.18
C LYS A 165 6.44 9.79 -1.24
N LYS A 166 5.80 10.93 -1.46
CA LYS A 166 6.09 11.74 -2.64
C LYS A 166 7.54 12.21 -2.53
N THR A 167 8.35 11.93 -3.55
CA THR A 167 9.78 12.25 -3.54
C THR A 167 10.25 12.66 -4.94
N LYS A 168 11.45 13.22 -5.03
CA LYS A 168 12.16 13.42 -6.30
C LYS A 168 13.24 12.35 -6.44
N ILE A 169 13.26 11.65 -7.57
CA ILE A 169 14.27 10.64 -7.92
C ILE A 169 14.90 11.08 -9.24
N ALA A 170 16.22 11.28 -9.24
CA ALA A 170 16.96 11.82 -10.38
C ALA A 170 16.35 13.12 -10.93
N GLY A 171 15.89 14.01 -10.04
CA GLY A 171 15.26 15.29 -10.38
C GLY A 171 13.77 15.23 -10.76
N PHE A 172 13.20 14.04 -10.95
CA PHE A 172 11.80 13.87 -11.37
C PHE A 172 10.90 13.47 -10.21
N ASP A 173 9.65 13.93 -10.23
CA ASP A 173 8.66 13.54 -9.23
C ASP A 173 8.29 12.06 -9.35
N SER A 174 8.19 11.38 -8.21
CA SER A 174 7.63 10.05 -8.07
C SER A 174 6.55 10.07 -6.99
N VAL A 175 5.30 9.84 -7.40
CA VAL A 175 4.09 9.94 -6.55
C VAL A 175 3.54 8.53 -6.24
N GLY A 176 4.43 7.66 -5.79
CA GLY A 176 4.15 6.25 -5.53
C GLY A 176 5.31 5.37 -5.97
N MET A 177 5.07 4.06 -6.00
CA MET A 177 6.07 3.07 -6.44
C MET A 177 5.38 1.88 -7.13
N LEU A 178 5.93 1.43 -8.25
CA LEU A 178 5.49 0.18 -8.90
C LEU A 178 6.08 -1.02 -8.16
N CYS A 179 5.27 -2.02 -7.85
CA CYS A 179 5.66 -3.11 -6.95
C CYS A 179 6.05 -4.39 -7.69
N SER A 180 7.13 -5.00 -7.23
CA SER A 180 7.50 -6.40 -7.50
C SER A 180 6.84 -7.36 -6.52
N GLU A 181 6.80 -8.65 -6.88
CA GLU A 181 6.31 -9.69 -5.97
C GLU A 181 7.20 -9.83 -4.73
N LYS A 182 8.51 -9.62 -4.88
CA LYS A 182 9.49 -9.64 -3.78
C LYS A 182 9.21 -8.54 -2.76
N GLU A 183 8.97 -7.32 -3.21
CA GLU A 183 8.65 -6.18 -2.32
C GLU A 183 7.34 -6.40 -1.57
N LEU A 184 6.35 -7.06 -2.21
CA LEU A 184 5.08 -7.41 -1.59
C LEU A 184 5.11 -8.72 -0.79
N ASN A 185 6.28 -9.34 -0.61
CA ASN A 185 6.47 -10.61 0.08
C ASN A 185 5.53 -11.73 -0.42
N LEU A 186 5.33 -11.79 -1.74
CA LEU A 186 4.52 -12.83 -2.38
C LEU A 186 5.37 -14.08 -2.68
N LYS A 187 4.69 -15.23 -2.86
CA LYS A 187 5.33 -16.55 -2.99
C LYS A 187 6.11 -16.73 -4.29
N GLN A 188 5.55 -16.28 -5.42
CA GLN A 188 6.28 -16.21 -6.69
C GLN A 188 7.15 -14.96 -6.61
N LYS A 189 8.43 -15.06 -6.99
CA LYS A 189 9.38 -13.94 -6.95
C LYS A 189 10.02 -13.81 -8.33
N ASN A 190 9.21 -13.37 -9.29
CA ASN A 190 9.73 -13.04 -10.61
C ASN A 190 10.60 -11.77 -10.55
N GLU A 191 11.50 -11.63 -11.52
CA GLU A 191 12.26 -10.39 -11.69
C GLU A 191 11.37 -9.24 -12.19
N GLY A 192 11.63 -8.04 -11.68
CA GLY A 192 10.92 -6.82 -12.06
C GLY A 192 9.57 -6.62 -11.35
N ILE A 193 8.79 -5.67 -11.86
CA ILE A 193 7.48 -5.32 -11.30
C ILE A 193 6.41 -6.33 -11.73
N ILE A 194 5.36 -6.46 -10.92
CA ILE A 194 4.25 -7.38 -11.15
C ILE A 194 3.58 -7.09 -12.50
N GLU A 195 3.37 -8.11 -13.33
CA GLU A 195 2.59 -8.00 -14.56
C GLU A 195 1.18 -8.55 -14.39
N ILE A 196 0.20 -7.65 -14.32
CA ILE A 196 -1.21 -7.95 -14.13
C ILE A 196 -1.85 -8.33 -15.48
N ASN A 197 -2.76 -9.31 -15.46
CA ASN A 197 -3.54 -9.72 -16.62
C ASN A 197 -4.27 -8.50 -17.21
N PRO A 198 -4.11 -8.23 -18.52
CA PRO A 198 -4.70 -7.05 -19.17
C PRO A 198 -6.23 -6.97 -19.06
N LYS A 199 -6.93 -8.09 -18.79
CA LYS A 199 -8.39 -8.11 -18.56
C LYS A 199 -8.82 -7.48 -17.23
N ILE A 200 -7.90 -7.31 -16.28
CA ILE A 200 -8.21 -6.71 -14.98
C ILE A 200 -8.33 -5.19 -15.15
N LYS A 201 -9.39 -4.60 -14.59
CA LYS A 201 -9.64 -3.16 -14.68
C LYS A 201 -8.62 -2.36 -13.87
N VAL A 202 -8.16 -1.25 -14.44
CA VAL A 202 -7.38 -0.23 -13.75
C VAL A 202 -8.21 0.33 -12.58
N GLY A 203 -7.55 0.68 -11.47
CA GLY A 203 -8.19 1.18 -10.27
C GLY A 203 -8.72 0.10 -9.32
N LYS A 204 -8.71 -1.18 -9.74
CA LYS A 204 -9.12 -2.27 -8.86
C LYS A 204 -8.11 -2.44 -7.70
N PRO A 205 -8.57 -2.59 -6.44
CA PRO A 205 -7.69 -2.93 -5.34
C PRO A 205 -6.91 -4.20 -5.65
N PHE A 206 -5.58 -4.18 -5.48
CA PHE A 206 -4.74 -5.33 -5.78
C PHE A 206 -5.09 -6.53 -4.89
N ILE A 207 -5.56 -6.28 -3.66
CA ILE A 207 -5.99 -7.35 -2.75
C ILE A 207 -7.16 -8.16 -3.32
N ASP A 208 -8.15 -7.51 -3.95
CA ASP A 208 -9.29 -8.18 -4.59
C ASP A 208 -8.87 -8.99 -5.81
N VAL A 209 -7.80 -8.57 -6.48
CA VAL A 209 -7.20 -9.29 -7.60
C VAL A 209 -6.46 -10.52 -7.09
N TYR A 210 -5.65 -10.36 -6.04
CA TYR A 210 -4.81 -11.41 -5.48
C TYR A 210 -5.62 -12.49 -4.74
N LEU A 211 -6.66 -12.11 -4.01
CA LEU A 211 -7.51 -13.04 -3.23
C LEU A 211 -8.52 -13.81 -4.10
N ASN A 212 -8.90 -13.30 -5.28
CA ASN A 212 -9.78 -14.00 -6.20
C ASN A 212 -8.99 -15.11 -6.93
N LYS A 213 -8.68 -16.16 -6.16
CA LYS A 213 -7.78 -17.27 -6.45
C LYS A 213 -8.34 -18.24 -7.48
N GLN A 214 -8.24 -17.90 -8.75
CA GLN A 214 -7.66 -18.86 -9.68
C GLN A 214 -6.18 -18.51 -9.83
N HIS A 215 -5.33 -19.20 -9.06
CA HIS A 215 -3.91 -18.93 -8.77
C HIS A 215 -3.00 -18.63 -9.99
N SER A 216 -3.47 -18.82 -11.22
CA SER A 216 -2.77 -18.59 -12.48
C SER A 216 -3.28 -17.41 -13.30
N LYS A 217 -4.50 -16.89 -13.06
CA LYS A 217 -5.18 -16.00 -14.03
C LYS A 217 -4.85 -14.52 -13.89
N TRP A 218 -4.37 -14.06 -12.74
CA TRP A 218 -4.15 -12.62 -12.52
C TRP A 218 -2.77 -12.14 -13.00
N VAL A 219 -1.78 -13.03 -13.13
CA VAL A 219 -0.50 -12.72 -13.78
C VAL A 219 -0.63 -12.95 -15.28
N ASN A 220 -0.03 -12.11 -16.11
CA ASN A 220 -0.01 -12.37 -17.55
C ASN A 220 0.79 -13.64 -17.88
N THR A 221 0.09 -14.75 -18.16
CA THR A 221 0.71 -16.06 -18.43
C THR A 221 1.39 -16.15 -19.79
N LYS A 222 1.10 -15.25 -20.75
CA LYS A 222 1.75 -15.27 -22.08
C LYS A 222 3.28 -15.08 -22.01
N LYS A 223 3.82 -14.61 -20.89
CA LYS A 223 5.27 -14.53 -20.62
C LYS A 223 5.86 -15.72 -19.85
N ARG A 224 5.05 -16.68 -19.36
CA ARG A 224 5.58 -17.87 -18.67
C ARG A 224 6.27 -18.86 -19.62
N VAL A 225 6.12 -18.69 -20.94
CA VAL A 225 6.76 -19.54 -21.95
C VAL A 225 8.05 -18.88 -22.42
N LYS A 226 9.16 -19.27 -21.79
CA LYS A 226 10.54 -19.43 -22.33
C LYS A 226 11.53 -19.37 -21.17
N LEU A 227 11.56 -20.44 -20.38
CA LEU A 227 12.83 -20.98 -19.91
C LEU A 227 13.02 -22.22 -20.77
N SER A 228 13.99 -22.15 -21.67
CA SER A 228 14.50 -23.28 -22.45
C SER A 228 14.96 -24.40 -21.52
#